data_AF-A0AAE9EVP0-F1
#
_entry.id   AF-A0AAE9EVP0-F1
#
_cell.length_a   1.000
_cell.length_b   1.000
_cell.length_c   1.000
_cell.angle_alpha   90.00
_cell.angle_beta   90.00
_cell.angle_gamma   90.00
#
_symmetry.space_group_name_H-M   'P 1'
#
loop_
_entity.id
_entity.type
_entity.pdbx_description
1 polymer ?
#
loop_
_entity_poly.entity_id
_entity_poly.type
_entity_poly.pdbx_seq_one_letter_code
_entity_poly.pdbx_strand_id
1 'polypeptide(L)'
;MGCQVSSDGSHFERSDYDKLWKRMNSVTDPYSSPNTGNNKKKKQKQTGWKTMRVLLVTTYKDFRNERRAVLDLVENKLQSIASEKQIVLQVEDFNWGSKAHLEDASCLYLIERLCREASASSSNFFYLHFLGECAGYIIDHTFTDESFLRQHAISSEQSYSEVFLQLAGLQNPSSIFLYRNPSFHQELPFNVTNFIDSPVNRERAKYLTSMVKGAVAPFKFIEYSVRTSGINNTHFKHIMFDELSGAIKPIEDLITKKLDSLPDIESTSIPTTEDFMRDYYADMKLDQELLTKLECNIRSRKSTLLVGEYCTGKTAILQRIQRKYDESVLIQAKEKMSAAELRREIESKTKILHDVEHKLVRYLLVDDVHLATKEAQQFLVGNEELVIIATSRKRKIDVEMDRLIIQHPDPEEILDQLSFWLNGGTKEKTGVPSVKASNILKMSQQKRRRSLGNVEDGHQPDENIGWNSLKCRVIGTLGRIGSSDEKCAQLSQLSTLR
;
A
#
# COMPACT_ATOMS: atom_id res chain seq x y z
N MET A 1 11.69 -9.52 32.32
CA MET A 1 11.44 -10.94 32.00
C MET A 1 11.26 -11.00 30.49
N GLY A 2 12.33 -11.14 29.73
CA GLY A 2 13.00 -12.42 29.49
C GLY A 2 12.45 -12.96 28.18
N CYS A 3 12.84 -12.37 27.05
CA CYS A 3 12.47 -12.84 25.71
C CYS A 3 12.88 -14.31 25.61
N GLN A 4 11.91 -15.19 25.42
CA GLN A 4 12.15 -16.60 25.19
C GLN A 4 13.01 -16.75 23.94
N VAL A 5 14.19 -17.34 24.16
CA VAL A 5 14.99 -17.97 23.12
C VAL A 5 14.13 -19.09 22.56
N SER A 6 13.83 -19.06 21.26
CA SER A 6 13.22 -20.19 20.57
C SER A 6 14.15 -21.41 20.70
N SER A 7 13.78 -22.35 21.56
CA SER A 7 14.16 -23.76 21.51
C SER A 7 13.49 -24.38 20.26
N ASP A 8 14.12 -25.01 19.28
CA ASP A 8 15.44 -25.63 19.18
C ASP A 8 15.99 -25.39 17.76
N GLY A 9 17.03 -24.56 17.64
CA GLY A 9 17.77 -24.34 16.39
C GLY A 9 19.14 -24.99 16.39
N SER A 10 19.28 -26.17 17.02
CA SER A 10 20.60 -26.71 17.38
C SER A 10 21.39 -27.39 16.27
N HIS A 11 20.82 -27.63 15.08
CA HIS A 11 21.54 -28.33 14.01
C HIS A 11 21.37 -27.67 12.64
N PHE A 12 22.45 -27.06 12.13
CA PHE A 12 22.60 -26.74 10.71
C PHE A 12 23.05 -28.02 9.98
N GLU A 13 22.14 -28.67 9.25
CA GLU A 13 22.50 -29.78 8.36
C GLU A 13 22.42 -29.33 6.90
N ARG A 14 23.56 -29.34 6.20
CA ARG A 14 23.62 -28.96 4.77
C ARG A 14 22.64 -29.76 3.90
N SER A 15 22.44 -31.03 4.22
CA SER A 15 21.48 -31.91 3.56
C SER A 15 20.04 -31.41 3.62
N ASP A 16 19.64 -30.78 4.73
CA ASP A 16 18.29 -30.26 4.89
C ASP A 16 18.10 -28.94 4.14
N TYR A 17 19.13 -28.10 4.10
CA TYR A 17 19.15 -26.92 3.23
C TYR A 17 19.21 -27.27 1.75
N ASP A 18 19.86 -28.37 1.36
CA ASP A 18 19.82 -28.87 -0.01
C ASP A 18 18.42 -29.34 -0.41
N LYS A 19 17.74 -30.07 0.48
CA LYS A 19 16.34 -30.45 0.28
C LYS A 19 15.45 -29.20 0.19
N LEU A 20 15.68 -28.22 1.05
CA LEU A 20 14.95 -26.95 1.05
C LEU A 20 15.20 -26.18 -0.26
N TRP A 21 16.45 -26.00 -0.67
CA TRP A 21 16.82 -25.33 -1.91
C TRP A 21 16.24 -26.01 -3.13
N LYS A 22 16.33 -27.35 -3.19
CA LYS A 22 15.68 -28.13 -4.25
C LYS A 22 14.18 -27.91 -4.23
N ARG A 23 13.54 -27.93 -3.05
CA ARG A 23 12.11 -27.66 -2.90
C ARG A 23 11.75 -26.27 -3.43
N MET A 24 12.40 -25.21 -2.95
CA MET A 24 12.18 -23.82 -3.38
C MET A 24 12.25 -23.66 -4.91
N ASN A 25 13.17 -24.37 -5.55
CA ASN A 25 13.40 -24.27 -7.00
C ASN A 25 12.67 -25.33 -7.85
N SER A 26 12.12 -26.36 -7.21
CA SER A 26 11.33 -27.43 -7.85
C SER A 26 9.85 -27.09 -7.97
N VAL A 27 9.38 -26.10 -7.22
CA VAL A 27 8.01 -25.60 -7.34
C VAL A 27 7.87 -24.98 -8.72
N THR A 28 7.28 -25.75 -9.64
CA THR A 28 6.77 -25.26 -10.90
C THR A 28 5.80 -24.13 -10.63
N ASP A 29 5.90 -23.08 -11.44
CA ASP A 29 5.04 -21.91 -11.39
C ASP A 29 3.58 -22.36 -11.21
N PRO A 30 2.91 -22.07 -10.08
CA PRO A 30 1.52 -22.50 -9.84
C PRO A 30 0.54 -21.90 -10.85
N TYR A 31 1.03 -21.02 -11.74
CA TYR A 31 0.28 -20.31 -12.76
C TYR A 31 0.79 -20.56 -14.18
N SER A 32 1.36 -21.74 -14.48
CA SER A 32 1.58 -22.15 -15.87
C SER A 32 0.26 -22.10 -16.66
N SER A 33 0.04 -20.97 -17.34
CA SER A 33 -1.17 -20.73 -18.12
C SER A 33 -1.13 -21.61 -19.37
N PRO A 34 -2.28 -22.14 -19.83
CA PRO A 34 -2.34 -22.84 -21.11
C PRO A 34 -1.84 -21.91 -22.21
N ASN A 35 -0.84 -22.38 -22.97
CA ASN A 35 -0.35 -21.73 -24.17
C ASN A 35 -1.53 -21.38 -25.09
N THR A 36 -1.93 -20.12 -25.09
CA THR A 36 -2.80 -19.55 -26.13
C THR A 36 -1.93 -18.64 -26.97
N GLY A 37 -1.56 -19.19 -28.13
CA GLY A 37 -0.71 -18.52 -29.10
C GLY A 37 -1.33 -17.22 -29.62
N ASN A 38 -0.43 -16.36 -30.11
CA ASN A 38 -0.69 -15.15 -30.89
C ASN A 38 -1.32 -13.96 -30.15
N ASN A 39 -0.49 -13.23 -29.40
CA ASN A 39 -0.69 -11.79 -29.23
C ASN A 39 0.40 -11.00 -29.95
N LYS A 40 0.06 -10.49 -31.14
CA LYS A 40 0.82 -9.45 -31.84
C LYS A 40 1.01 -8.28 -30.87
N LYS A 41 2.26 -7.90 -30.59
CA LYS A 41 2.63 -6.70 -29.82
C LYS A 41 2.08 -5.45 -30.50
N LYS A 42 0.82 -5.08 -30.22
CA LYS A 42 0.38 -3.70 -30.39
C LYS A 42 1.11 -2.90 -29.32
N LYS A 43 2.01 -1.99 -29.73
CA LYS A 43 2.59 -0.97 -28.85
C LYS A 43 1.42 -0.20 -28.23
N GLN A 44 1.04 -0.55 -27.00
CA GLN A 44 0.10 0.25 -26.22
C GLN A 44 0.76 1.62 -26.04
N LYS A 45 0.12 2.68 -26.56
CA LYS A 45 0.41 4.05 -26.12
C LYS A 45 0.30 4.05 -24.60
N GLN A 46 1.37 4.40 -23.90
CA GLN A 46 1.29 4.62 -22.46
C GLN A 46 0.42 5.86 -22.25
N THR A 47 -0.68 5.72 -21.51
CA THR A 47 -1.55 6.83 -21.12
C THR A 47 -1.54 6.91 -19.61
N GLY A 48 -0.95 7.96 -19.05
CA GLY A 48 -0.97 8.27 -17.62
C GLY A 48 0.23 7.74 -16.82
N TRP A 49 0.34 8.24 -15.59
CA TRP A 49 1.40 7.91 -14.65
C TRP A 49 1.37 6.46 -14.23
N LYS A 50 2.56 5.86 -14.09
CA LYS A 50 2.74 4.49 -13.61
C LYS A 50 3.63 4.43 -12.40
N THR A 51 3.37 3.47 -11.52
CA THR A 51 4.28 3.16 -10.42
C THR A 51 5.18 2.00 -10.81
N MET A 52 6.49 2.20 -10.68
CA MET A 52 7.49 1.13 -10.73
C MET A 52 8.06 0.93 -9.33
N ARG A 53 8.02 -0.31 -8.83
CA ARG A 53 8.43 -0.60 -7.46
C ARG A 53 9.87 -1.09 -7.40
N VAL A 54 10.60 -0.66 -6.38
CA VAL A 54 11.94 -1.13 -6.03
C VAL A 54 11.83 -1.90 -4.72
N LEU A 55 11.83 -3.22 -4.79
CA LEU A 55 11.73 -4.09 -3.61
C LEU A 55 13.11 -4.27 -2.97
N LEU A 56 13.24 -3.91 -1.70
CA LEU A 56 14.47 -4.08 -0.94
C LEU A 56 14.35 -5.27 0.00
N VAL A 57 15.06 -6.34 -0.33
CA VAL A 57 15.19 -7.53 0.51
C VAL A 57 16.50 -7.42 1.27
N THR A 58 16.38 -7.18 2.56
CA THR A 58 17.50 -6.88 3.46
C THR A 58 17.23 -7.52 4.81
N THR A 59 18.25 -7.59 5.67
CA THR A 59 18.02 -7.83 7.10
C THR A 59 18.08 -6.53 7.88
N TYR A 60 17.23 -6.41 8.90
CA TYR A 60 17.12 -5.19 9.70
C TYR A 60 18.42 -4.82 10.42
N LYS A 61 19.14 -5.83 10.94
CA LYS A 61 20.24 -5.60 11.87
C LYS A 61 21.46 -4.99 11.18
N ASP A 62 21.74 -5.36 9.94
CA ASP A 62 23.06 -5.18 9.33
C ASP A 62 23.07 -4.35 8.04
N PHE A 63 21.93 -4.02 7.42
CA PHE A 63 21.88 -3.25 6.14
C PHE A 63 21.27 -1.84 6.25
N ARG A 64 21.34 -1.20 7.42
CA ARG A 64 20.74 0.14 7.61
C ARG A 64 21.32 1.21 6.68
N ASN A 65 22.64 1.23 6.49
CA ASN A 65 23.30 2.25 5.67
C ASN A 65 22.95 2.08 4.19
N GLU A 66 22.94 0.83 3.72
CA GLU A 66 22.59 0.47 2.35
C GLU A 66 21.14 0.82 2.02
N ARG A 67 20.20 0.53 2.93
CA ARG A 67 18.78 0.92 2.77
C ARG A 67 18.63 2.43 2.62
N ARG A 68 19.31 3.20 3.47
CA ARG A 68 19.29 4.67 3.38
C ARG A 68 19.88 5.15 2.05
N ALA A 69 21.02 4.59 1.63
CA ALA A 69 21.66 4.98 0.39
C ALA A 69 20.82 4.64 -0.86
N VAL A 70 20.07 3.53 -0.85
CA VAL A 70 19.12 3.22 -1.94
C VAL A 70 17.95 4.19 -1.96
N LEU A 71 17.39 4.56 -0.81
CA LEU A 71 16.34 5.58 -0.72
C LEU A 71 16.84 6.92 -1.28
N ASP A 72 18.03 7.37 -0.84
CA ASP A 72 18.63 8.62 -1.31
C ASP A 72 18.93 8.58 -2.81
N LEU A 73 19.36 7.43 -3.37
CA LEU A 73 19.54 7.24 -4.81
C LEU A 73 18.20 7.41 -5.56
N VAL A 74 17.15 6.75 -5.09
CA VAL A 74 15.85 6.77 -5.77
C VAL A 74 15.21 8.15 -5.67
N GLU A 75 15.10 8.71 -4.47
CA GLU A 75 14.41 9.99 -4.22
C GLU A 75 15.15 11.18 -4.84
N ASN A 76 16.47 11.28 -4.64
CA ASN A 76 17.21 12.48 -5.01
C ASN A 76 17.72 12.47 -6.45
N LYS A 77 17.87 11.29 -7.07
CA LYS A 77 18.50 11.15 -8.39
C LYS A 77 17.62 10.48 -9.43
N LEU A 78 17.07 9.30 -9.15
CA LEU A 78 16.35 8.54 -10.16
C LEU A 78 14.90 8.99 -10.37
N GLN A 79 14.26 9.55 -9.34
CA GLN A 79 12.86 9.97 -9.43
C GLN A 79 12.67 11.11 -10.44
N SER A 80 13.61 12.06 -10.55
CA SER A 80 13.53 13.13 -11.55
C SER A 80 13.55 12.57 -12.98
N ILE A 81 14.48 11.66 -13.26
CA ILE A 81 14.61 10.96 -14.55
C ILE A 81 13.35 10.13 -14.85
N ALA A 82 12.83 9.41 -13.84
CA ALA A 82 11.61 8.62 -13.99
C ALA A 82 10.37 9.51 -14.27
N SER A 83 10.35 10.72 -13.73
CA SER A 83 9.23 11.66 -13.89
C SER A 83 9.09 12.16 -15.33
N GLU A 84 10.20 12.31 -16.06
CA GLU A 84 10.20 12.61 -17.51
C GLU A 84 9.52 11.50 -18.35
N LYS A 85 9.40 10.30 -17.76
CA LYS A 85 8.73 9.13 -18.34
C LYS A 85 7.33 8.89 -17.75
N GLN A 86 6.79 9.81 -16.95
CA GLN A 86 5.57 9.65 -16.15
C GLN A 86 5.61 8.41 -15.21
N ILE A 87 6.76 8.18 -14.57
CA ILE A 87 6.94 7.06 -13.65
C ILE A 87 7.23 7.56 -12.23
N VAL A 88 6.48 7.01 -11.28
CA VAL A 88 6.78 7.11 -9.86
C VAL A 88 7.57 5.88 -9.46
N LEU A 89 8.82 6.07 -9.02
CA LEU A 89 9.61 5.03 -8.39
C LEU A 89 9.21 4.95 -6.92
N GLN A 90 8.72 3.78 -6.50
CA GLN A 90 8.32 3.54 -5.12
C GLN A 90 9.27 2.52 -4.50
N VAL A 91 9.99 2.92 -3.45
CA VAL A 91 10.86 2.03 -2.67
C VAL A 91 10.02 1.30 -1.62
N GLU A 92 10.01 -0.03 -1.69
CA GLU A 92 9.36 -0.88 -0.70
C GLU A 92 10.43 -1.47 0.22
N ASP A 93 10.70 -0.79 1.33
CA ASP A 93 11.59 -1.26 2.40
C ASP A 93 10.78 -1.69 3.62
N PHE A 94 10.54 -3.00 3.73
CA PHE A 94 9.77 -3.59 4.83
C PHE A 94 10.51 -3.58 6.18
N ASN A 95 11.78 -3.19 6.21
CA ASN A 95 12.57 -3.06 7.43
C ASN A 95 12.68 -1.60 7.89
N TRP A 96 12.02 -0.64 7.23
CA TRP A 96 12.05 0.78 7.59
C TRP A 96 11.13 1.05 8.78
N GLY A 97 11.71 1.51 9.91
CA GLY A 97 10.98 1.72 11.16
C GLY A 97 11.34 0.72 12.27
N SER A 98 10.70 0.84 13.43
CA SER A 98 11.00 0.03 14.62
C SER A 98 10.80 -1.48 14.40
N LYS A 99 11.30 -2.33 15.31
CA LYS A 99 11.20 -3.81 15.25
C LYS A 99 9.80 -4.35 14.93
N ALA A 100 8.73 -3.59 15.20
CA ALA A 100 7.35 -4.00 15.00
C ALA A 100 6.94 -4.23 13.52
N HIS A 101 7.65 -3.67 12.54
CA HIS A 101 7.35 -3.89 11.11
C HIS A 101 8.01 -5.15 10.52
N LEU A 102 8.99 -5.76 11.23
CA LEU A 102 9.62 -7.01 10.79
C LEU A 102 8.65 -8.21 10.77
N GLU A 103 7.49 -8.07 11.40
CA GLU A 103 6.56 -9.15 11.70
C GLU A 103 5.23 -9.03 10.93
N ASP A 104 5.17 -8.18 9.89
CA ASP A 104 3.93 -8.01 9.12
C ASP A 104 3.93 -8.90 7.87
N ALA A 105 3.05 -9.90 7.87
CA ALA A 105 2.81 -10.76 6.71
C ALA A 105 2.40 -10.01 5.44
N SER A 106 1.94 -8.75 5.53
CA SER A 106 1.52 -7.91 4.39
C SER A 106 2.54 -7.85 3.25
N CYS A 107 3.83 -7.88 3.58
CA CYS A 107 4.94 -7.92 2.62
C CYS A 107 4.91 -9.16 1.70
N LEU A 108 4.56 -10.34 2.24
CA LEU A 108 4.49 -11.58 1.47
C LEU A 108 3.34 -11.51 0.46
N TYR A 109 2.20 -10.97 0.88
CA TYR A 109 1.04 -10.74 0.00
C TYR A 109 1.35 -9.72 -1.10
N LEU A 110 2.12 -8.67 -0.79
CA LEU A 110 2.52 -7.67 -1.78
C LEU A 110 3.42 -8.28 -2.86
N ILE A 111 4.39 -9.10 -2.47
CA ILE A 111 5.32 -9.73 -3.42
C ILE A 111 4.62 -10.78 -4.26
N GLU A 112 3.79 -11.62 -3.64
CA GLU A 112 2.94 -12.57 -4.35
C GLU A 112 2.14 -11.87 -5.46
N ARG A 113 1.49 -10.76 -5.10
CA ARG A 113 0.71 -9.95 -6.04
C ARG A 113 1.59 -9.36 -7.15
N LEU A 114 2.75 -8.82 -6.82
CA LEU A 114 3.69 -8.26 -7.80
C LEU A 114 4.19 -9.32 -8.78
N CYS A 115 4.49 -10.52 -8.32
CA CYS A 115 4.86 -11.64 -9.18
C CYS A 115 3.71 -12.02 -10.13
N ARG A 116 2.47 -12.11 -9.63
CA ARG A 116 1.29 -12.37 -10.48
C ARG A 116 1.08 -11.29 -11.55
N GLU A 117 1.21 -10.01 -11.18
CA GLU A 117 1.07 -8.89 -12.11
C GLU A 117 2.20 -8.89 -13.16
N ALA A 118 3.42 -9.28 -12.78
CA ALA A 118 4.59 -9.40 -13.65
C ALA A 118 4.51 -10.56 -14.65
N SER A 119 3.81 -11.65 -14.31
CA SER A 119 3.56 -12.75 -15.25
C SER A 119 2.54 -12.38 -16.33
N ALA A 120 1.60 -11.48 -16.02
CA ALA A 120 0.58 -11.01 -16.96
C ALA A 120 1.04 -9.81 -17.83
N SER A 121 1.99 -9.04 -17.35
CA SER A 121 2.53 -7.84 -18.00
C SER A 121 4.01 -7.73 -17.68
N SER A 122 4.87 -7.42 -18.67
CA SER A 122 6.34 -7.33 -18.49
C SER A 122 6.73 -6.75 -17.13
N SER A 123 7.55 -7.45 -16.34
CA SER A 123 7.75 -7.14 -14.91
C SER A 123 7.97 -5.64 -14.62
N ASN A 124 7.12 -5.07 -13.77
CA ASN A 124 7.11 -3.65 -13.41
C ASN A 124 7.82 -3.35 -12.07
N PHE A 125 8.63 -4.28 -11.56
CA PHE A 125 9.36 -4.09 -10.31
C PHE A 125 10.81 -4.60 -10.36
N PHE A 126 11.68 -3.90 -9.63
CA PHE A 126 13.06 -4.28 -9.38
C PHE A 126 13.15 -5.08 -8.08
N TYR A 127 13.98 -6.13 -8.08
CA TYR A 127 14.23 -6.95 -6.90
C TYR A 127 15.69 -6.77 -6.49
N LEU A 128 15.91 -6.08 -5.37
CA LEU A 128 17.24 -5.83 -4.82
C LEU A 128 17.41 -6.68 -3.56
N HIS A 129 18.33 -7.64 -3.58
CA HIS A 129 18.55 -8.51 -2.41
C HIS A 129 19.97 -8.36 -1.88
N PHE A 130 20.07 -7.79 -0.68
CA PHE A 130 21.32 -7.63 0.03
C PHE A 130 21.62 -8.88 0.85
N LEU A 131 22.79 -9.47 0.59
CA LEU A 131 23.26 -10.71 1.21
C LEU A 131 24.44 -10.38 2.14
N GLY A 132 24.40 -10.90 3.37
CA GLY A 132 25.38 -10.65 4.42
C GLY A 132 25.60 -11.87 5.31
N GLU A 133 26.07 -11.65 6.54
CA GLU A 133 26.26 -12.73 7.51
C GLU A 133 25.05 -12.98 8.42
N CYS A 134 24.00 -12.15 8.34
CA CYS A 134 22.76 -12.34 9.10
C CYS A 134 21.72 -13.13 8.31
N ALA A 135 21.04 -14.09 8.95
CA ALA A 135 19.94 -14.82 8.34
C ALA A 135 18.62 -14.03 8.38
N GLY A 136 18.52 -13.04 9.27
CA GLY A 136 17.30 -12.25 9.45
C GLY A 136 16.24 -12.97 10.28
N TYR A 137 14.99 -12.56 10.10
CA TYR A 137 13.85 -13.17 10.80
C TYR A 137 13.56 -14.57 10.25
N ILE A 138 13.38 -15.54 11.14
CA ILE A 138 12.92 -16.88 10.79
C ILE A 138 11.40 -16.90 11.00
N ILE A 139 10.66 -17.21 9.94
CA ILE A 139 9.20 -17.24 10.04
C ILE A 139 8.77 -18.39 10.94
N ASP A 140 7.78 -18.17 11.80
CA ASP A 140 7.13 -19.20 12.57
C ASP A 140 5.70 -19.44 12.07
N HIS A 141 4.99 -20.36 12.72
CA HIS A 141 3.60 -20.70 12.40
C HIS A 141 2.58 -19.59 12.72
N THR A 142 2.99 -18.54 13.44
CA THR A 142 2.14 -17.40 13.80
C THR A 142 2.33 -16.21 12.86
N PHE A 143 3.42 -16.16 12.12
CA PHE A 143 3.79 -15.05 11.25
C PHE A 143 2.74 -14.75 10.18
N THR A 144 2.26 -15.78 9.46
CA THR A 144 1.22 -15.63 8.44
C THR A 144 0.26 -16.82 8.46
N ASP A 145 -0.82 -16.73 7.70
CA ASP A 145 -1.85 -17.77 7.70
C ASP A 145 -1.30 -19.07 7.08
N GLU A 146 -1.56 -20.21 7.72
CA GLU A 146 -1.06 -21.52 7.25
C GLU A 146 -1.46 -21.83 5.80
N SER A 147 -2.62 -21.32 5.35
CA SER A 147 -3.07 -21.45 3.96
C SER A 147 -2.09 -20.83 2.97
N PHE A 148 -1.55 -19.65 3.28
CA PHE A 148 -0.55 -18.97 2.44
C PHE A 148 0.75 -19.78 2.42
N LEU A 149 1.22 -20.23 3.59
CA LEU A 149 2.42 -21.03 3.71
C LEU A 149 2.31 -22.33 2.89
N ARG A 150 1.19 -23.05 3.02
CA ARG A 150 0.94 -24.28 2.26
C ARG A 150 0.84 -24.03 0.77
N GLN A 151 0.11 -22.99 0.35
CA GLN A 151 -0.07 -22.65 -1.08
C GLN A 151 1.26 -22.41 -1.78
N HIS A 152 2.21 -21.77 -1.09
CA HIS A 152 3.53 -21.44 -1.64
C HIS A 152 4.63 -22.43 -1.23
N ALA A 153 4.27 -23.55 -0.58
CA ALA A 153 5.21 -24.53 -0.03
C ALA A 153 6.31 -23.90 0.85
N ILE A 154 5.94 -22.89 1.62
CA ILE A 154 6.79 -22.20 2.58
C ILE A 154 6.72 -22.94 3.92
N SER A 155 7.87 -23.20 4.53
CA SER A 155 8.01 -23.85 5.83
C SER A 155 8.28 -22.83 6.95
N SER A 156 7.72 -23.07 8.14
CA SER A 156 7.87 -22.27 9.37
C SER A 156 9.26 -22.33 10.01
N GLU A 157 10.28 -22.59 9.21
CA GLU A 157 11.69 -22.56 9.60
C GLU A 157 12.53 -21.80 8.58
N GLN A 158 11.92 -21.32 7.48
CA GLN A 158 12.59 -20.52 6.47
C GLN A 158 12.93 -19.13 7.01
N SER A 159 14.05 -18.58 6.56
CA SER A 159 14.31 -17.16 6.78
C SER A 159 13.47 -16.33 5.83
N TYR A 160 13.16 -15.11 6.24
CA TYR A 160 12.45 -14.15 5.40
C TYR A 160 13.14 -13.93 4.04
N SER A 161 14.48 -13.87 4.02
CA SER A 161 15.28 -13.81 2.77
C SER A 161 15.07 -15.02 1.87
N GLU A 162 14.97 -16.23 2.41
CA GLU A 162 14.69 -17.44 1.63
C GLU A 162 13.29 -17.42 1.04
N VAL A 163 12.28 -17.02 1.83
CA VAL A 163 10.90 -16.91 1.37
C VAL A 163 10.80 -15.91 0.20
N PHE A 164 11.44 -14.76 0.31
CA PHE A 164 11.46 -13.76 -0.76
C PHE A 164 12.20 -14.25 -2.01
N LEU A 165 13.26 -15.02 -1.83
CA LEU A 165 13.98 -15.63 -2.94
C LEU A 165 13.10 -16.64 -3.69
N GLN A 166 12.37 -17.48 -2.94
CA GLN A 166 11.42 -18.47 -3.46
C GLN A 166 10.26 -17.82 -4.21
N LEU A 167 9.71 -16.71 -3.68
CA LEU A 167 8.57 -16.03 -4.29
C LEU A 167 8.91 -15.21 -5.55
N ALA A 168 10.09 -14.59 -5.60
CA ALA A 168 10.38 -13.58 -6.64
C ALA A 168 11.81 -13.56 -7.16
N GLY A 169 12.81 -13.81 -6.30
CA GLY A 169 14.18 -13.36 -6.57
C GLY A 169 14.83 -13.99 -7.81
N LEU A 170 14.77 -15.32 -7.93
CA LEU A 170 15.45 -16.04 -9.02
C LEU A 170 14.74 -15.88 -10.37
N GLN A 171 13.42 -15.70 -10.35
CA GLN A 171 12.59 -15.62 -11.54
C GLN A 171 12.50 -14.19 -12.10
N ASN A 172 12.73 -13.16 -11.28
CA ASN A 172 12.61 -11.78 -11.73
C ASN A 172 13.77 -11.42 -12.71
N PRO A 173 13.47 -10.95 -13.94
CA PRO A 173 14.50 -10.52 -14.89
C PRO A 173 15.27 -9.28 -14.39
N SER A 174 14.63 -8.41 -13.63
CA SER A 174 15.16 -7.17 -13.04
C SER A 174 15.66 -7.37 -11.60
N SER A 175 16.21 -8.56 -11.31
CA SER A 175 16.84 -8.86 -10.01
C SER A 175 18.34 -8.58 -10.01
N ILE A 176 18.81 -8.07 -8.87
CA ILE A 176 20.23 -7.95 -8.53
C ILE A 176 20.45 -8.39 -7.08
N PHE A 177 21.54 -9.11 -6.87
CA PHE A 177 21.97 -9.65 -5.59
C PHE A 177 23.29 -8.99 -5.21
N LEU A 178 23.30 -8.35 -4.04
CA LEU A 178 24.39 -7.49 -3.57
C LEU A 178 24.99 -8.12 -2.33
N TYR A 179 26.13 -8.77 -2.47
CA TYR A 179 26.83 -9.43 -1.37
C TYR A 179 27.89 -8.49 -0.76
N ARG A 180 27.71 -8.17 0.53
CA ARG A 180 28.69 -7.37 1.28
C ARG A 180 29.82 -8.27 1.77
N ASN A 181 31.04 -7.96 1.37
CA ASN A 181 32.23 -8.66 1.83
C ASN A 181 32.36 -8.54 3.36
N PRO A 182 32.49 -9.65 4.12
CA PRO A 182 32.50 -9.64 5.58
C PRO A 182 33.82 -9.14 6.20
N SER A 183 34.83 -8.80 5.40
CA SER A 183 36.14 -8.31 5.90
C SER A 183 36.02 -7.08 6.81
N PHE A 184 35.01 -6.21 6.61
CA PHE A 184 34.78 -5.04 7.45
C PHE A 184 34.44 -5.39 8.92
N HIS A 185 34.08 -6.65 9.22
CA HIS A 185 33.87 -7.11 10.60
C HIS A 185 35.10 -6.92 11.49
N GLN A 186 36.29 -6.91 10.90
CA GLN A 186 37.55 -6.68 11.61
C GLN A 186 37.72 -5.21 12.04
N GLU A 187 37.04 -4.28 11.38
CA GLU A 187 37.04 -2.85 11.70
C GLU A 187 35.97 -2.49 12.74
N LEU A 188 35.04 -3.40 13.04
CA LEU A 188 33.95 -3.13 13.96
C LEU A 188 34.45 -3.04 15.41
N PRO A 189 34.00 -2.03 16.17
CA PRO A 189 34.21 -2.00 17.61
C PRO A 189 33.64 -3.24 18.30
N PHE A 190 34.33 -3.76 19.31
CA PHE A 190 33.97 -5.00 20.03
C PHE A 190 32.54 -5.04 20.61
N ASN A 191 31.92 -3.87 20.79
CA ASN A 191 30.60 -3.71 21.40
C ASN A 191 29.46 -3.59 20.38
N VAL A 192 29.74 -3.73 19.08
CA VAL A 192 28.72 -3.71 18.02
C VAL A 192 28.40 -5.14 17.60
N THR A 193 27.23 -5.63 18.01
CA THR A 193 26.77 -7.00 17.74
C THR A 193 25.75 -7.09 16.60
N ASN A 194 25.28 -5.95 16.06
CA ASN A 194 24.20 -5.93 15.07
C ASN A 194 24.58 -6.61 13.74
N PHE A 195 25.86 -6.69 13.41
CA PHE A 195 26.35 -7.31 12.16
C PHE A 195 26.66 -8.80 12.32
N ILE A 196 26.54 -9.35 13.54
CA ILE A 196 26.94 -10.72 13.85
C ILE A 196 25.72 -11.47 14.40
N ASP A 197 25.27 -12.48 13.66
CA ASP A 197 24.20 -13.39 14.07
C ASP A 197 24.75 -14.60 14.85
N SER A 198 23.85 -15.47 15.33
CA SER A 198 24.26 -16.75 15.93
C SER A 198 25.09 -17.58 14.94
N PRO A 199 26.01 -18.45 15.41
CA PRO A 199 26.84 -19.27 14.53
C PRO A 199 26.03 -20.06 13.48
N VAL A 200 24.91 -20.66 13.90
CA VAL A 200 23.97 -21.39 13.03
C VAL A 200 23.39 -20.50 11.94
N ASN A 201 22.93 -19.29 12.30
CA ASN A 201 22.37 -18.34 11.33
C ASN A 201 23.43 -17.79 10.36
N ARG A 202 24.67 -17.64 10.83
CA ARG A 202 25.78 -17.24 9.95
C ARG A 202 26.12 -18.31 8.92
N GLU A 203 26.12 -19.58 9.32
CA GLU A 203 26.30 -20.70 8.38
C GLU A 203 25.15 -20.77 7.37
N ARG A 204 23.91 -20.60 7.83
CA ARG A 204 22.72 -20.48 6.98
C ARG A 204 22.84 -19.36 5.95
N ALA A 205 23.20 -18.14 6.37
CA ALA A 205 23.35 -17.00 5.48
C ALA A 205 24.47 -17.20 4.45
N LYS A 206 25.61 -17.77 4.89
CA LYS A 206 26.72 -18.16 3.99
C LYS A 206 26.28 -19.20 2.97
N TYR A 207 25.51 -20.20 3.42
CA TYR A 207 24.97 -21.22 2.54
C TYR A 207 24.05 -20.63 1.48
N LEU A 208 23.05 -19.84 1.90
CA LEU A 208 22.13 -19.13 0.99
C LEU A 208 22.90 -18.30 -0.04
N THR A 209 23.90 -17.55 0.40
CA THR A 209 24.75 -16.73 -0.49
C THR A 209 25.46 -17.58 -1.53
N SER A 210 26.03 -18.72 -1.14
CA SER A 210 26.70 -19.63 -2.07
C SER A 210 25.75 -20.22 -3.11
N MET A 211 24.52 -20.56 -2.68
CA MET A 211 23.48 -21.11 -3.57
C MET A 211 23.00 -20.06 -4.57
N VAL A 212 22.76 -18.83 -4.12
CA VAL A 212 22.39 -17.71 -5.00
C VAL A 212 23.51 -17.43 -5.99
N LYS A 213 24.76 -17.33 -5.55
CA LYS A 213 25.94 -17.10 -6.42
C LYS A 213 26.08 -18.17 -7.51
N GLY A 214 25.79 -19.43 -7.17
CA GLY A 214 25.83 -20.54 -8.13
C GLY A 214 24.63 -20.60 -9.09
N ALA A 215 23.49 -20.03 -8.72
CA ALA A 215 22.24 -20.13 -9.49
C ALA A 215 22.00 -18.94 -10.45
N VAL A 216 22.54 -17.76 -10.17
CA VAL A 216 22.30 -16.55 -10.97
C VAL A 216 23.45 -16.26 -11.92
N ALA A 217 23.14 -15.54 -13.01
CA ALA A 217 24.18 -15.09 -13.92
C ALA A 217 25.17 -14.13 -13.22
N PRO A 218 26.48 -14.15 -13.56
CA PRO A 218 27.49 -13.37 -12.84
C PRO A 218 27.19 -11.87 -12.74
N PHE A 219 26.60 -11.27 -13.78
CA PHE A 219 26.25 -9.84 -13.77
C PHE A 219 25.11 -9.47 -12.81
N LYS A 220 24.35 -10.46 -12.31
CA LYS A 220 23.31 -10.25 -11.30
C LYS A 220 23.84 -10.39 -9.88
N PHE A 221 25.03 -10.96 -9.67
CA PHE A 221 25.62 -11.14 -8.35
C PHE A 221 26.82 -10.20 -8.21
N ILE A 222 26.63 -9.12 -7.45
CA ILE A 222 27.65 -8.10 -7.22
C ILE A 222 28.22 -8.25 -5.83
N GLU A 223 29.53 -8.45 -5.74
CA GLU A 223 30.26 -8.39 -4.49
C GLU A 223 30.83 -6.97 -4.30
N TYR A 224 30.59 -6.38 -3.13
CA TYR A 224 31.09 -5.05 -2.78
C TYR A 224 31.68 -5.05 -1.37
N SER A 225 32.58 -4.11 -1.11
CA SER A 225 33.20 -3.90 0.21
C SER A 225 32.78 -2.54 0.75
N VAL A 226 32.79 -2.41 2.08
CA VAL A 226 32.49 -1.17 2.79
C VAL A 226 33.66 -0.82 3.71
N ARG A 227 33.84 0.47 3.98
CA ARG A 227 34.79 0.99 4.98
C ARG A 227 34.03 1.77 6.04
N THR A 228 34.47 1.66 7.28
CA THR A 228 33.82 2.31 8.41
C THR A 228 34.38 3.71 8.66
N SER A 229 33.51 4.71 8.72
CA SER A 229 33.88 6.13 8.92
C SER A 229 33.82 6.57 10.39
N GLY A 230 33.28 5.71 11.27
CA GLY A 230 33.17 5.93 12.71
C GLY A 230 31.83 5.47 13.29
N ILE A 231 31.59 5.82 14.56
CA ILE A 231 30.34 5.56 15.29
C ILE A 231 29.68 6.89 15.65
N ASN A 232 28.37 7.03 15.41
CA ASN A 232 27.60 8.17 15.91
C ASN A 232 27.31 8.04 17.43
N ASN A 233 27.45 9.11 18.22
CA ASN A 233 27.69 9.03 19.67
C ASN A 233 26.45 8.90 20.60
N THR A 234 26.73 8.33 21.77
CA THR A 234 26.08 8.23 23.10
C THR A 234 24.80 7.42 23.29
N HIS A 235 23.79 7.48 22.41
CA HIS A 235 22.52 6.76 22.66
C HIS A 235 22.19 5.69 21.62
N PHE A 236 22.73 5.82 20.41
CA PHE A 236 22.45 4.94 19.30
C PHE A 236 23.76 4.64 18.55
N LYS A 237 24.45 3.57 18.97
CA LYS A 237 25.73 3.10 18.41
C LYS A 237 25.55 2.68 16.94
N HIS A 238 25.51 3.64 16.04
CA HIS A 238 25.37 3.42 14.60
C HIS A 238 26.72 3.57 13.92
N ILE A 239 27.11 2.53 13.18
CA ILE A 239 28.31 2.54 12.35
C ILE A 239 27.96 3.24 11.05
N MET A 240 28.79 4.22 10.70
CA MET A 240 28.69 4.95 9.44
C MET A 240 29.67 4.33 8.44
N PHE A 241 29.29 4.28 7.17
CA PHE A 241 30.18 3.84 6.08
C PHE A 241 30.65 5.05 5.26
N ASP A 242 31.91 5.04 4.85
CA ASP A 242 32.51 6.12 4.04
C ASP A 242 31.97 6.14 2.60
N GLU A 243 31.84 4.97 2.00
CA GLU A 243 31.49 4.83 0.59
C GLU A 243 30.66 3.55 0.36
N LEU A 244 29.55 3.70 -0.38
CA LEU A 244 28.64 2.62 -0.77
C LEU A 244 28.51 2.48 -2.30
N SER A 245 29.38 3.16 -3.06
CA SER A 245 29.32 3.22 -4.53
C SER A 245 29.31 1.84 -5.18
N GLY A 246 30.05 0.88 -4.62
CA GLY A 246 30.11 -0.51 -5.09
C GLY A 246 28.76 -1.24 -5.05
N ALA A 247 27.86 -0.87 -4.14
CA ALA A 247 26.49 -1.39 -4.10
C ALA A 247 25.51 -0.51 -4.88
N ILE A 248 25.66 0.80 -4.79
CA ILE A 248 24.69 1.79 -5.32
C ILE A 248 24.78 1.93 -6.85
N LYS A 249 25.99 1.94 -7.42
CA LYS A 249 26.18 2.12 -8.87
C LYS A 249 25.53 0.98 -9.69
N PRO A 250 25.67 -0.31 -9.34
CA PRO A 250 24.94 -1.38 -10.04
C PRO A 250 23.41 -1.23 -9.99
N ILE A 251 22.87 -0.71 -8.89
CA ILE A 251 21.42 -0.46 -8.75
C ILE A 251 21.00 0.69 -9.66
N GLU A 252 21.79 1.77 -9.67
CA GLU A 252 21.60 2.91 -10.56
C GLU A 252 21.62 2.47 -12.04
N ASP A 253 22.62 1.70 -12.44
CA ASP A 253 22.78 1.22 -13.82
C ASP A 253 21.58 0.34 -14.24
N LEU A 254 21.11 -0.54 -13.35
CA LEU A 254 19.96 -1.40 -13.60
C LEU A 254 18.67 -0.60 -13.82
N ILE A 255 18.40 0.37 -12.94
CA ILE A 255 17.16 1.16 -12.99
C ILE A 255 17.20 2.13 -14.17
N THR A 256 18.31 2.85 -14.37
CA THR A 256 18.49 3.80 -15.48
C THR A 256 18.35 3.10 -16.83
N LYS A 257 19.00 1.94 -17.02
CA LYS A 257 18.85 1.15 -18.26
C LYS A 257 17.39 0.78 -18.57
N LYS A 258 16.58 0.56 -17.54
CA LYS A 258 15.16 0.27 -17.70
C LYS A 258 14.36 1.53 -18.02
N LEU A 259 14.64 2.66 -17.37
CA LEU A 259 14.01 3.95 -17.65
C LEU A 259 14.33 4.46 -19.06
N ASP A 260 15.57 4.30 -19.52
CA ASP A 260 16.01 4.68 -20.87
C ASP A 260 15.28 3.90 -21.97
N SER A 261 14.82 2.68 -21.66
CA SER A 261 14.04 1.87 -22.60
C SER A 261 12.60 2.38 -22.79
N LEU A 262 12.16 3.36 -22.00
CA LEU A 262 10.80 3.90 -21.98
C LEU A 262 10.74 5.23 -22.75
N PRO A 263 9.64 5.49 -23.48
CA PRO A 263 9.50 6.71 -24.27
C PRO A 263 9.39 7.95 -23.38
N ASP A 264 9.97 9.07 -23.82
CA ASP A 264 9.75 10.38 -23.19
C ASP A 264 8.32 10.86 -23.39
N ILE A 265 7.78 11.56 -22.39
CA ILE A 265 6.44 12.16 -22.44
C ILE A 265 6.56 13.63 -22.02
N GLU A 266 5.86 14.54 -22.72
CA GLU A 266 5.95 15.99 -22.54
C GLU A 266 5.44 16.52 -21.17
N SER A 267 4.82 15.68 -20.35
CA SER A 267 4.26 16.07 -19.04
C SER A 267 5.15 15.56 -17.91
N THR A 268 5.78 16.51 -17.19
CA THR A 268 6.89 16.26 -16.26
C THR A 268 6.54 16.46 -14.78
N SER A 269 5.36 16.97 -14.43
CA SER A 269 4.99 17.24 -13.03
C SER A 269 4.53 15.97 -12.31
N ILE A 270 5.27 15.55 -11.29
CA ILE A 270 4.93 14.44 -10.40
C ILE A 270 3.51 14.66 -9.83
N PRO A 271 2.59 13.69 -9.91
CA PRO A 271 1.27 13.83 -9.34
C PRO A 271 1.37 13.90 -7.83
N THR A 272 0.72 14.89 -7.24
CA THR A 272 0.53 14.97 -5.80
C THR A 272 -0.47 13.91 -5.31
N THR A 273 -0.53 13.66 -4.00
CA THR A 273 -1.58 12.82 -3.41
C THR A 273 -2.97 13.32 -3.79
N GLU A 274 -3.15 14.63 -3.89
CA GLU A 274 -4.40 15.24 -4.33
C GLU A 274 -4.73 14.88 -5.77
N ASP A 275 -3.74 14.88 -6.67
CA ASP A 275 -3.91 14.45 -8.06
C ASP A 275 -4.35 12.98 -8.16
N PHE A 276 -3.71 12.09 -7.39
CA PHE A 276 -4.09 10.67 -7.34
C PHE A 276 -5.51 10.46 -6.79
N MET A 277 -5.86 11.14 -5.69
CA MET A 277 -7.21 11.05 -5.12
C MET A 277 -8.24 11.57 -6.10
N ARG A 278 -7.93 12.67 -6.77
CA ARG A 278 -8.78 13.27 -7.80
C ARG A 278 -9.03 12.25 -8.92
N ASP A 279 -7.99 11.60 -9.44
CA ASP A 279 -8.11 10.60 -10.52
C ASP A 279 -8.85 9.35 -10.08
N TYR A 280 -8.54 8.86 -8.88
CA TYR A 280 -9.23 7.73 -8.27
C TYR A 280 -10.75 7.96 -8.18
N TYR A 281 -11.18 9.14 -7.72
CA TYR A 281 -12.60 9.47 -7.62
C TYR A 281 -13.28 9.68 -8.98
N ALA A 282 -12.53 10.00 -10.04
CA ALA A 282 -13.07 10.14 -11.38
C ALA A 282 -13.52 8.80 -11.96
N ASP A 283 -12.75 7.76 -11.69
CA ASP A 283 -12.99 6.40 -12.18
C ASP A 283 -14.01 5.63 -11.33
N MET A 284 -14.39 6.16 -10.16
CA MET A 284 -15.45 5.57 -9.34
C MET A 284 -16.79 5.60 -10.08
N LYS A 285 -17.40 4.41 -10.21
CA LYS A 285 -18.78 4.28 -10.65
C LYS A 285 -19.71 4.78 -9.55
N LEU A 286 -20.45 5.84 -9.87
CA LEU A 286 -21.43 6.46 -8.99
C LEU A 286 -22.85 6.18 -9.50
N ASP A 287 -23.80 6.21 -8.57
CA ASP A 287 -25.23 6.08 -8.88
C ASP A 287 -25.69 7.21 -9.81
N GLN A 288 -26.12 6.82 -11.01
CA GLN A 288 -26.55 7.75 -12.05
C GLN A 288 -27.88 8.43 -11.71
N GLU A 289 -28.77 7.76 -10.97
CA GLU A 289 -30.04 8.36 -10.58
C GLU A 289 -29.78 9.50 -9.58
N LEU A 290 -28.89 9.26 -8.61
CA LEU A 290 -28.49 10.27 -7.63
C LEU A 290 -27.77 11.44 -8.29
N LEU A 291 -26.85 11.18 -9.21
CA LEU A 291 -26.18 12.23 -9.98
C LEU A 291 -27.18 13.06 -10.80
N THR A 292 -28.16 12.41 -11.42
CA THR A 292 -29.20 13.10 -12.20
C THR A 292 -30.04 14.03 -11.31
N LYS A 293 -30.47 13.56 -10.13
CA LYS A 293 -31.19 14.39 -9.16
C LYS A 293 -30.36 15.57 -8.68
N LEU A 294 -29.08 15.32 -8.37
CA LEU A 294 -28.15 16.37 -7.94
C LEU A 294 -27.93 17.41 -9.05
N GLU A 295 -27.80 16.98 -10.29
CA GLU A 295 -27.70 17.90 -11.44
C GLU A 295 -28.96 18.73 -11.64
N CYS A 296 -30.15 18.16 -11.42
CA CYS A 296 -31.41 18.92 -11.43
C CYS A 296 -31.45 19.97 -10.30
N ASN A 297 -30.98 19.64 -9.11
CA ASN A 297 -30.87 20.59 -7.99
C ASN A 297 -29.89 21.73 -8.31
N ILE A 298 -28.74 21.41 -8.89
CA ILE A 298 -27.75 22.40 -9.32
C ILE A 298 -28.34 23.34 -10.38
N ARG A 299 -29.03 22.81 -11.39
CA ARG A 299 -29.69 23.62 -12.44
C ARG A 299 -30.79 24.53 -11.88
N SER A 300 -31.50 24.07 -10.85
CA SER A 300 -32.53 24.85 -10.14
C SER A 300 -31.99 25.73 -9.02
N ARG A 301 -30.65 25.85 -8.90
CA ARG A 301 -29.94 26.64 -7.87
C ARG A 301 -30.29 26.25 -6.43
N LYS A 302 -30.62 24.99 -6.21
CA LYS A 302 -30.97 24.48 -4.87
C LYS A 302 -29.74 23.91 -4.16
N SER A 303 -29.49 24.40 -2.96
CA SER A 303 -28.47 23.83 -2.08
C SER A 303 -28.88 22.43 -1.61
N THR A 304 -27.94 21.50 -1.66
CA THR A 304 -28.19 20.06 -1.45
C THR A 304 -27.28 19.51 -0.37
N LEU A 305 -27.84 18.74 0.56
CA LEU A 305 -27.13 17.98 1.58
C LEU A 305 -27.13 16.49 1.21
N LEU A 306 -25.96 15.96 0.89
CA LEU A 306 -25.71 14.54 0.68
C LEU A 306 -25.53 13.84 2.03
N VAL A 307 -26.48 12.99 2.40
CA VAL A 307 -26.49 12.30 3.68
C VAL A 307 -26.24 10.81 3.47
N GLY A 308 -25.26 10.24 4.15
CA GLY A 308 -25.01 8.80 4.07
C GLY A 308 -23.92 8.33 5.01
N GLU A 309 -23.87 7.02 5.27
CA GLU A 309 -22.90 6.41 6.16
C GLU A 309 -21.46 6.48 5.62
N TYR A 310 -20.49 5.94 6.37
CA TYR A 310 -19.12 5.82 5.88
C TYR A 310 -19.06 5.03 4.56
N CYS A 311 -18.08 5.35 3.72
CA CYS A 311 -17.80 4.63 2.47
C CYS A 311 -18.88 4.68 1.36
N THR A 312 -19.97 5.44 1.53
CA THR A 312 -21.04 5.56 0.51
C THR A 312 -20.69 6.39 -0.73
N GLY A 313 -19.49 6.97 -0.82
CA GLY A 313 -19.05 7.72 -2.01
C GLY A 313 -19.42 9.22 -2.03
N LYS A 314 -19.85 9.80 -0.91
CA LYS A 314 -20.15 11.25 -0.79
C LYS A 314 -19.01 12.16 -1.30
N THR A 315 -17.78 11.95 -0.81
CA THR A 315 -16.59 12.71 -1.24
C THR A 315 -16.30 12.52 -2.73
N ALA A 316 -16.52 11.31 -3.28
CA ALA A 316 -16.33 11.04 -4.70
C ALA A 316 -17.32 11.85 -5.56
N ILE A 317 -18.56 12.01 -5.11
CA ILE A 317 -19.57 12.86 -5.77
C ILE A 317 -19.12 14.33 -5.77
N LEU A 318 -18.65 14.86 -4.63
CA LEU A 318 -18.14 16.24 -4.58
C LEU A 318 -16.97 16.45 -5.54
N GLN A 319 -16.00 15.54 -5.57
CA GLN A 319 -14.85 15.61 -6.48
C GLN A 319 -15.26 15.56 -7.96
N ARG A 320 -16.28 14.77 -8.30
CA ARG A 320 -16.81 14.71 -9.67
C ARG A 320 -17.51 16.01 -10.08
N ILE A 321 -18.24 16.63 -9.16
CA ILE A 321 -18.83 17.95 -9.39
C ILE A 321 -17.73 19.00 -9.53
N GLN A 322 -16.70 18.92 -8.69
CA GLN A 322 -15.58 19.85 -8.74
C GLN A 322 -14.92 19.89 -10.12
N ARG A 323 -14.69 18.71 -10.72
CA ARG A 323 -14.17 18.59 -12.09
C ARG A 323 -15.13 19.06 -13.18
N LYS A 324 -16.44 18.91 -12.97
CA LYS A 324 -17.45 19.31 -13.96
C LYS A 324 -17.64 20.83 -13.97
N TYR A 325 -17.46 21.45 -12.82
CA TYR A 325 -17.61 22.89 -12.60
C TYR A 325 -16.29 23.45 -12.07
N ASP A 326 -15.37 23.77 -12.99
CA ASP A 326 -14.02 24.29 -12.68
C ASP A 326 -14.02 25.54 -11.77
N GLU A 327 -15.14 26.25 -11.68
CA GLU A 327 -15.34 27.44 -10.83
C GLU A 327 -15.83 27.10 -9.41
N SER A 328 -15.85 25.83 -9.03
CA SER A 328 -16.31 25.38 -7.71
C SER A 328 -15.19 25.31 -6.68
N VAL A 329 -15.53 25.56 -5.42
CA VAL A 329 -14.59 25.56 -4.29
C VAL A 329 -14.89 24.38 -3.38
N LEU A 330 -13.91 23.50 -3.18
CA LEU A 330 -14.03 22.37 -2.26
C LEU A 330 -13.34 22.64 -0.92
N ILE A 331 -14.09 22.44 0.17
CA ILE A 331 -13.66 22.65 1.55
C ILE A 331 -13.95 21.41 2.36
N GLN A 332 -13.00 21.03 3.21
CA GLN A 332 -13.19 19.95 4.17
C GLN A 332 -13.42 20.55 5.55
N ALA A 333 -14.59 20.28 6.13
CA ALA A 333 -14.89 20.73 7.48
C ALA A 333 -14.05 19.95 8.51
N LYS A 334 -13.57 20.67 9.54
CA LYS A 334 -12.81 20.10 10.65
C LYS A 334 -13.68 19.94 11.89
N GLU A 335 -13.26 19.09 12.81
CA GLU A 335 -13.97 18.89 14.08
C GLU A 335 -14.06 20.21 14.86
N LYS A 336 -15.28 20.59 15.25
CA LYS A 336 -15.60 21.85 15.94
C LYS A 336 -15.17 23.11 15.18
N MET A 337 -15.05 23.04 13.85
CA MET A 337 -14.76 24.21 13.02
C MET A 337 -15.80 25.32 13.23
N SER A 338 -15.34 26.51 13.56
CA SER A 338 -16.18 27.69 13.78
C SER A 338 -16.60 28.33 12.45
N ALA A 339 -17.63 29.18 12.49
CA ALA A 339 -18.07 29.90 11.29
C ALA A 339 -16.97 30.83 10.74
N ALA A 340 -16.16 31.43 11.61
CA ALA A 340 -15.06 32.31 11.23
C ALA A 340 -13.91 31.57 10.54
N GLU A 341 -13.58 30.36 11.00
CA GLU A 341 -12.57 29.51 10.35
C GLU A 341 -13.06 29.02 9.00
N LEU A 342 -14.33 28.61 8.90
CA LEU A 342 -14.93 28.18 7.64
C LEU A 342 -14.89 29.29 6.60
N ARG A 343 -15.21 30.52 7.00
CA ARG A 343 -15.10 31.71 6.12
C ARG A 343 -13.68 31.95 5.63
N ARG A 344 -12.69 31.94 6.54
CA ARG A 344 -11.28 32.11 6.16
C ARG A 344 -10.83 31.04 5.16
N GLU A 345 -11.27 29.80 5.35
CA GLU A 345 -10.93 28.72 4.42
C GLU A 345 -11.58 28.94 3.04
N ILE A 346 -12.84 29.41 2.99
CA ILE A 346 -13.51 29.81 1.73
C ILE A 346 -12.73 30.92 1.04
N GLU A 347 -12.42 32.00 1.76
CA GLU A 347 -11.70 33.17 1.26
C GLU A 347 -10.31 32.81 0.73
N SER A 348 -9.57 31.94 1.44
CA SER A 348 -8.24 31.51 1.02
C SER A 348 -8.22 30.74 -0.31
N LYS A 349 -9.30 30.00 -0.61
CA LYS A 349 -9.44 29.21 -1.83
C LYS A 349 -10.11 29.98 -2.96
N THR A 350 -10.68 31.13 -2.67
CA THR A 350 -11.33 32.01 -3.64
C THR A 350 -10.41 33.18 -3.98
N LYS A 351 -9.57 33.02 -5.02
CA LYS A 351 -8.80 34.14 -5.59
C LYS A 351 -9.66 35.28 -6.19
N ILE A 352 -11.00 35.17 -6.13
CA ILE A 352 -11.93 35.94 -6.95
C ILE A 352 -12.79 36.94 -6.14
N LEU A 353 -12.69 36.99 -4.81
CA LEU A 353 -13.45 38.00 -4.04
C LEU A 353 -12.88 39.42 -4.11
N HIS A 354 -11.73 39.63 -4.78
CA HIS A 354 -11.10 40.96 -4.93
C HIS A 354 -11.13 41.54 -6.35
N ASP A 355 -11.59 40.81 -7.37
CA ASP A 355 -11.80 41.38 -8.71
C ASP A 355 -13.28 41.73 -8.89
N VAL A 356 -13.55 43.03 -8.80
CA VAL A 356 -14.87 43.67 -8.72
C VAL A 356 -15.71 43.51 -9.99
N GLU A 357 -15.22 42.87 -11.07
CA GLU A 357 -15.98 42.85 -12.33
C GLU A 357 -16.44 41.50 -12.85
N HIS A 358 -15.73 40.36 -12.77
CA HIS A 358 -16.29 39.12 -13.35
C HIS A 358 -15.68 37.82 -12.81
N LYS A 359 -16.38 37.17 -11.85
CA LYS A 359 -16.67 35.71 -11.74
C LYS A 359 -17.09 35.33 -10.31
N LEU A 360 -18.34 35.59 -9.93
CA LEU A 360 -18.91 35.05 -8.68
C LEU A 360 -18.74 33.51 -8.66
N VAL A 361 -18.08 32.98 -7.64
CA VAL A 361 -18.04 31.53 -7.37
C VAL A 361 -19.48 31.06 -7.28
N ARG A 362 -19.92 30.18 -8.17
CA ARG A 362 -21.32 29.73 -8.22
C ARG A 362 -21.59 28.50 -7.35
N TYR A 363 -20.55 27.75 -6.99
CA TYR A 363 -20.67 26.44 -6.36
C TYR A 363 -19.69 26.29 -5.18
N LEU A 364 -20.22 26.05 -3.99
CA LEU A 364 -19.44 25.76 -2.79
C LEU A 364 -19.68 24.31 -2.36
N LEU A 365 -18.61 23.52 -2.32
CA LEU A 365 -18.63 22.11 -1.95
C LEU A 365 -18.04 21.95 -0.54
N VAL A 366 -18.80 21.41 0.40
CA VAL A 366 -18.36 21.26 1.81
C VAL A 366 -18.42 19.80 2.23
N ASP A 367 -17.28 19.16 2.43
CA ASP A 367 -17.20 17.78 2.89
C ASP A 367 -17.26 17.69 4.42
N ASP A 368 -17.95 16.67 4.93
CA ASP A 368 -18.12 16.34 6.36
C ASP A 368 -18.66 17.49 7.24
N VAL A 369 -19.65 18.24 6.74
CA VAL A 369 -20.21 19.43 7.40
C VAL A 369 -20.71 19.18 8.83
N HIS A 370 -21.06 17.93 9.16
CA HIS A 370 -21.50 17.51 10.48
C HIS A 370 -20.42 17.62 11.57
N LEU A 371 -19.15 17.79 11.18
CA LEU A 371 -18.01 18.03 12.07
C LEU A 371 -17.93 19.48 12.54
N ALA A 372 -18.44 20.42 11.74
CA ALA A 372 -18.44 21.84 12.07
C ALA A 372 -19.45 22.17 13.18
N THR A 373 -19.30 23.34 13.80
CA THR A 373 -20.25 23.87 14.79
C THR A 373 -21.62 24.15 14.16
N LYS A 374 -22.69 24.19 14.97
CA LYS A 374 -24.04 24.56 14.49
C LYS A 374 -24.07 25.94 13.83
N GLU A 375 -23.31 26.89 14.37
CA GLU A 375 -23.15 28.23 13.81
C GLU A 375 -22.52 28.20 12.41
N ALA A 376 -21.48 27.40 12.21
CA ALA A 376 -20.86 27.20 10.90
C ALA A 376 -21.80 26.48 9.92
N GLN A 377 -22.59 25.52 10.39
CA GLN A 377 -23.60 24.84 9.58
C GLN A 377 -24.71 25.80 9.12
N GLN A 378 -25.17 26.68 10.01
CA GLN A 378 -26.18 27.71 9.70
C GLN A 378 -25.64 28.79 8.76
N PHE A 379 -24.35 29.12 8.85
CA PHE A 379 -23.71 30.04 7.91
C PHE A 379 -23.81 29.57 6.45
N LEU A 380 -23.80 28.25 6.22
CA LEU A 380 -23.97 27.66 4.90
C LEU A 380 -25.41 27.72 4.37
N VAL A 381 -26.38 28.22 5.15
CA VAL A 381 -27.82 28.24 4.78
C VAL A 381 -28.30 29.60 4.28
N GLY A 382 -27.50 30.66 4.36
CA GLY A 382 -27.99 32.04 4.15
C GLY A 382 -27.57 32.73 2.86
N ASN A 383 -26.94 32.06 1.90
CA ASN A 383 -26.32 32.73 0.75
C ASN A 383 -27.04 32.39 -0.56
N GLU A 384 -27.98 33.26 -0.98
CA GLU A 384 -28.81 33.06 -2.19
C GLU A 384 -28.01 33.06 -3.50
N GLU A 385 -26.79 33.60 -3.47
CA GLU A 385 -25.90 33.66 -4.63
C GLU A 385 -25.08 32.37 -4.84
N LEU A 386 -25.01 31.51 -3.82
CA LEU A 386 -24.21 30.28 -3.82
C LEU A 386 -25.08 29.03 -3.87
N VAL A 387 -24.78 28.13 -4.82
CA VAL A 387 -25.31 26.76 -4.78
C VAL A 387 -24.37 25.91 -3.94
N ILE A 388 -24.84 25.49 -2.76
CA ILE A 388 -24.02 24.76 -1.78
C ILE A 388 -24.31 23.27 -1.87
N ILE A 389 -23.27 22.45 -1.97
CA ILE A 389 -23.38 21.01 -1.93
C ILE A 389 -22.54 20.52 -0.76
N ALA A 390 -23.22 20.10 0.30
CA ALA A 390 -22.58 19.65 1.52
C ALA A 390 -22.73 18.13 1.69
N THR A 391 -21.79 17.49 2.38
CA THR A 391 -21.90 16.08 2.76
C THR A 391 -22.01 15.94 4.27
N SER A 392 -22.73 14.93 4.73
CA SER A 392 -22.91 14.63 6.13
C SER A 392 -23.05 13.13 6.39
N ARG A 393 -22.55 12.69 7.55
CA ARG A 393 -22.84 11.36 8.11
C ARG A 393 -24.11 11.35 8.98
N LYS A 394 -24.51 12.50 9.53
CA LYS A 394 -25.67 12.63 10.40
C LYS A 394 -26.93 12.93 9.58
N ARG A 395 -27.96 12.09 9.72
CA ARG A 395 -29.29 12.33 9.12
C ARG A 395 -30.02 13.52 9.75
N LYS A 396 -29.77 13.79 11.03
CA LYS A 396 -30.34 14.90 11.78
C LYS A 396 -29.31 16.03 11.86
N ILE A 397 -29.28 16.86 10.83
CA ILE A 397 -28.66 18.17 10.87
C ILE A 397 -29.76 19.17 10.59
N ASP A 398 -29.87 20.20 11.42
CA ASP A 398 -30.87 21.27 11.28
C ASP A 398 -30.35 22.33 10.31
N VAL A 399 -30.23 21.92 9.05
CA VAL A 399 -29.80 22.74 7.91
C VAL A 399 -30.91 22.63 6.85
N GLU A 400 -31.35 23.79 6.37
CA GLU A 400 -32.42 23.93 5.38
C GLU A 400 -31.85 23.74 3.96
N MET A 401 -31.65 22.48 3.57
CA MET A 401 -31.15 22.08 2.25
C MET A 401 -31.93 20.86 1.75
N ASP A 402 -32.03 20.73 0.43
CA ASP A 402 -32.59 19.53 -0.20
C ASP A 402 -31.74 18.31 0.17
N ARG A 403 -32.35 17.27 0.74
CA ARG A 403 -31.61 16.10 1.23
C ARG A 403 -31.63 14.99 0.22
N LEU A 404 -30.45 14.54 -0.19
CA LEU A 404 -30.28 13.30 -0.94
C LEU A 404 -29.64 12.25 -0.03
N ILE A 405 -30.37 11.18 0.23
CA ILE A 405 -29.90 10.07 1.07
C ILE A 405 -29.18 9.06 0.18
N ILE A 406 -27.91 8.83 0.47
CA ILE A 406 -27.11 7.77 -0.15
C ILE A 406 -27.24 6.53 0.73
N GLN A 407 -27.84 5.49 0.18
CA GLN A 407 -28.00 4.23 0.89
C GLN A 407 -26.65 3.51 1.01
N HIS A 408 -26.45 2.86 2.15
CA HIS A 408 -25.35 1.93 2.32
C HIS A 408 -25.69 0.64 1.54
N PRO A 409 -24.71 -0.03 0.91
CA PRO A 409 -24.95 -1.31 0.24
C PRO A 409 -25.61 -2.32 1.18
N ASP A 410 -26.60 -3.05 0.66
CA ASP A 410 -27.28 -4.08 1.43
C ASP A 410 -26.34 -5.27 1.70
N PRO A 411 -26.54 -6.03 2.79
CA PRO A 411 -25.68 -7.17 3.14
C PRO A 411 -25.51 -8.20 2.01
N GLU A 412 -26.57 -8.44 1.23
CA GLU A 412 -26.52 -9.34 0.07
C GLU A 412 -25.60 -8.81 -1.02
N GLU A 413 -25.64 -7.51 -1.32
CA GLU A 413 -24.76 -6.88 -2.29
C GLU A 413 -23.28 -6.95 -1.84
N ILE A 414 -23.04 -6.74 -0.55
CA ILE A 414 -21.69 -6.85 0.04
C ILE A 414 -21.16 -8.28 -0.11
N LEU A 415 -22.00 -9.28 0.21
CA LEU A 415 -21.64 -10.69 0.07
C LEU A 415 -21.32 -11.06 -1.38
N ASP A 416 -22.17 -10.64 -2.32
CA ASP A 416 -21.98 -10.91 -3.75
C ASP A 416 -20.68 -10.29 -4.26
N GLN A 417 -20.40 -9.04 -3.91
CA GLN A 417 -19.18 -8.37 -4.32
C GLN A 417 -17.93 -8.98 -3.66
N LEU A 418 -18.00 -9.32 -2.37
CA LEU A 418 -16.88 -9.93 -1.67
C LEU A 418 -16.58 -11.33 -2.24
N SER A 419 -17.61 -12.15 -2.46
CA SER A 419 -17.51 -13.48 -3.09
C SER A 419 -16.90 -13.39 -4.49
N PHE A 420 -17.34 -12.42 -5.31
CA PHE A 420 -16.81 -12.18 -6.65
C PHE A 420 -15.29 -11.93 -6.64
N TRP A 421 -14.80 -11.11 -5.72
CA TRP A 421 -13.37 -10.81 -5.61
C TRP A 421 -12.56 -11.94 -4.97
N LEU A 422 -13.15 -12.68 -4.03
CA LEU A 422 -12.56 -13.91 -3.49
C LEU A 422 -12.38 -14.98 -4.58
N ASN A 423 -13.24 -14.99 -5.59
CA ASN A 423 -13.14 -15.90 -6.74
C ASN A 423 -12.25 -15.40 -7.88
N GLY A 424 -11.60 -14.24 -7.73
CA GLY A 424 -10.72 -13.70 -8.78
C GLY A 424 -11.45 -12.97 -9.91
N GLY A 425 -12.67 -12.49 -9.67
CA GLY A 425 -13.42 -11.70 -10.63
C GLY A 425 -14.33 -12.50 -11.55
N THR A 426 -14.63 -13.75 -11.18
CA THR A 426 -15.61 -14.61 -11.86
C THR A 426 -16.86 -14.75 -10.98
N LYS A 427 -18.04 -14.57 -11.60
CA LYS A 427 -19.31 -14.76 -10.89
C LYS A 427 -19.56 -16.24 -10.68
N GLU A 428 -19.48 -16.69 -9.44
CA GLU A 428 -19.89 -18.03 -9.04
C GLU A 428 -20.84 -17.90 -7.84
N LYS A 429 -22.07 -18.40 -8.02
CA LYS A 429 -23.17 -18.17 -7.07
C LYS A 429 -23.08 -19.05 -5.82
N THR A 430 -22.34 -20.15 -5.88
CA THR A 430 -22.29 -21.17 -4.82
C THR A 430 -20.90 -21.78 -4.74
N GLY A 431 -20.35 -21.96 -3.54
CA GLY A 431 -19.05 -22.59 -3.34
C GLY A 431 -18.23 -21.97 -2.19
N VAL A 432 -16.97 -22.38 -2.10
CA VAL A 432 -16.01 -21.94 -1.07
C VAL A 432 -15.89 -20.40 -0.96
N PRO A 433 -15.85 -19.62 -2.06
CA PRO A 433 -15.78 -18.15 -1.98
C PRO A 433 -16.98 -17.50 -1.29
N SER A 434 -18.19 -18.03 -1.51
CA SER A 434 -19.42 -17.52 -0.89
C SER A 434 -19.47 -17.81 0.62
N VAL A 435 -19.05 -19.02 1.01
CA VAL A 435 -18.90 -19.39 2.44
C VAL A 435 -17.87 -18.49 3.12
N LYS A 436 -16.73 -18.26 2.46
CA LYS A 436 -15.65 -17.40 2.95
C LYS A 436 -16.11 -15.95 3.09
N ALA A 437 -16.84 -15.41 2.11
CA ALA A 437 -17.46 -14.08 2.19
C ALA A 437 -18.43 -13.97 3.39
N SER A 438 -19.28 -14.98 3.58
CA SER A 438 -20.22 -15.04 4.71
C SER A 438 -19.50 -15.07 6.06
N ASN A 439 -18.44 -15.85 6.19
CA ASN A 439 -17.63 -15.94 7.40
C ASN A 439 -16.98 -14.59 7.73
N ILE A 440 -16.31 -13.96 6.76
CA ILE A 440 -15.68 -12.64 6.93
C ILE A 440 -16.71 -11.61 7.40
N LEU A 441 -17.88 -11.55 6.75
CA LEU A 441 -18.92 -10.60 7.11
C LEU A 441 -19.47 -10.87 8.52
N LYS A 442 -19.75 -12.12 8.88
CA LYS A 442 -20.20 -12.50 10.24
C LYS A 442 -19.16 -12.16 11.31
N MET A 443 -17.89 -12.48 11.07
CA MET A 443 -16.80 -12.20 12.00
C MET A 443 -16.57 -10.70 12.20
N SER A 444 -16.70 -9.91 11.13
CA SER A 444 -16.57 -8.45 11.21
C SER A 444 -17.59 -7.84 12.17
N GLN A 445 -18.81 -8.38 12.17
CA GLN A 445 -19.92 -7.95 13.03
C GLN A 445 -19.79 -8.49 14.47
N GLN A 446 -19.30 -9.74 14.64
CA GLN A 446 -19.18 -10.38 15.95
C GLN A 446 -18.03 -9.83 16.81
N LYS A 447 -16.84 -9.56 16.24
CA LYS A 447 -15.68 -9.07 17.02
C LYS A 447 -15.93 -7.69 17.64
N ARG A 448 -16.74 -6.83 17.01
CA ARG A 448 -17.15 -5.54 17.58
C ARG A 448 -18.00 -5.69 18.85
N ARG A 449 -18.86 -6.71 18.93
CA ARG A 449 -19.66 -6.99 20.14
C ARG A 449 -18.80 -7.37 21.34
N ARG A 450 -17.62 -7.95 21.13
CA ARG A 450 -16.69 -8.32 22.22
C ARG A 450 -15.82 -7.15 22.69
N SER A 451 -15.46 -6.21 21.81
CA SER A 451 -14.64 -5.05 22.17
C SER A 451 -15.41 -3.96 22.93
N LEU A 452 -16.75 -3.93 22.81
CA LEU A 452 -17.63 -2.98 23.52
C LEU A 452 -17.94 -3.40 24.97
N GLY A 453 -17.49 -4.58 25.41
CA GLY A 453 -17.76 -5.08 26.76
C GLY A 453 -16.92 -4.45 27.87
N ASN A 454 -15.88 -3.66 27.54
CA ASN A 454 -14.86 -3.21 28.51
C ASN A 454 -14.53 -1.70 28.44
N VAL A 455 -15.38 -0.85 27.87
CA VAL A 455 -15.13 0.61 27.87
C VAL A 455 -16.25 1.31 28.65
N GLU A 456 -15.98 1.55 29.93
CA GLU A 456 -16.72 2.54 30.72
C GLU A 456 -16.47 3.94 30.14
N ASP A 457 -17.55 4.71 30.09
CA ASP A 457 -17.64 6.14 29.83
C ASP A 457 -17.21 6.72 28.47
N GLY A 458 -18.23 7.21 27.75
CA GLY A 458 -18.14 8.51 27.08
C GLY A 458 -17.82 8.50 25.58
N HIS A 459 -18.88 8.47 24.76
CA HIS A 459 -18.93 9.08 23.41
C HIS A 459 -18.00 8.49 22.32
N GLN A 460 -18.38 7.34 21.76
CA GLN A 460 -18.30 7.15 20.31
C GLN A 460 -19.64 6.57 19.83
N PRO A 461 -20.45 7.32 19.06
CA PRO A 461 -21.70 6.79 18.54
C PRO A 461 -21.40 5.68 17.52
N ASP A 462 -22.30 4.71 17.42
CA ASP A 462 -22.29 3.58 16.50
C ASP A 462 -21.79 3.91 15.09
N GLU A 463 -20.48 3.83 14.84
CA GLU A 463 -19.96 3.89 13.47
C GLU A 463 -20.22 2.54 12.80
N ASN A 464 -21.27 2.42 11.99
CA ASN A 464 -21.48 1.23 11.17
C ASN A 464 -20.23 0.93 10.35
N ILE A 465 -19.87 -0.36 10.22
CA ILE A 465 -18.75 -0.79 9.36
C ILE A 465 -19.11 -0.38 7.93
N GLY A 466 -18.47 0.68 7.43
CA GLY A 466 -18.72 1.16 6.07
C GLY A 466 -18.15 0.16 5.06
N TRP A 467 -19.04 -0.50 4.31
CA TRP A 467 -18.69 -1.36 3.18
C TRP A 467 -18.92 -0.62 1.86
N ASN A 468 -18.04 -0.87 0.91
CA ASN A 468 -18.20 -0.43 -0.47
C ASN A 468 -17.46 -1.38 -1.42
N SER A 469 -17.61 -1.16 -2.72
CA SER A 469 -17.02 -2.02 -3.74
C SER A 469 -15.50 -2.11 -3.67
N LEU A 470 -14.83 -0.99 -3.35
CA LEU A 470 -13.37 -0.99 -3.17
C LEU A 470 -12.95 -1.89 -2.00
N LYS A 471 -13.64 -1.76 -0.87
CA LYS A 471 -13.36 -2.53 0.34
C LYS A 471 -13.61 -4.01 0.12
N CYS A 472 -14.70 -4.37 -0.56
CA CYS A 472 -14.94 -5.74 -1.01
C CYS A 472 -13.83 -6.23 -1.96
N ARG A 473 -13.35 -5.38 -2.86
CA ARG A 473 -12.24 -5.70 -3.77
C ARG A 473 -10.94 -5.97 -3.02
N VAL A 474 -10.53 -5.07 -2.13
CA VAL A 474 -9.28 -5.19 -1.38
C VAL A 474 -9.32 -6.43 -0.48
N ILE A 475 -10.37 -6.56 0.34
CA ILE A 475 -10.52 -7.68 1.27
C ILE A 475 -10.68 -9.00 0.53
N GLY A 476 -11.52 -9.03 -0.51
CA GLY A 476 -11.71 -10.24 -1.31
C GLY A 476 -10.45 -10.65 -2.06
N THR A 477 -9.66 -9.68 -2.55
CA THR A 477 -8.36 -9.97 -3.17
C THR A 477 -7.37 -10.52 -2.15
N LEU A 478 -7.27 -9.94 -0.95
CA LEU A 478 -6.40 -10.46 0.12
C LEU A 478 -6.81 -11.87 0.54
N GLY A 479 -8.11 -12.09 0.77
CA GLY A 479 -8.65 -13.41 1.09
C GLY A 479 -8.37 -14.43 0.00
N ARG A 480 -8.40 -14.04 -1.28
CA ARG A 480 -8.03 -14.91 -2.42
C ARG A 480 -6.53 -15.20 -2.47
N ILE A 481 -5.69 -14.24 -2.10
CA ILE A 481 -4.22 -14.42 -2.04
C ILE A 481 -3.82 -15.28 -0.83
N GLY A 482 -4.76 -15.62 0.06
CA GLY A 482 -4.55 -16.59 1.12
C GLY A 482 -4.59 -15.99 2.52
N SER A 483 -5.04 -14.73 2.67
CA SER A 483 -5.34 -14.18 3.99
C SER A 483 -6.50 -14.96 4.65
N SER A 484 -6.39 -15.14 5.97
CA SER A 484 -7.42 -15.76 6.80
C SER A 484 -8.69 -14.91 6.88
N ASP A 485 -9.80 -15.58 7.19
CA ASP A 485 -11.10 -14.91 7.37
C ASP A 485 -11.03 -13.94 8.54
N GLU A 486 -10.27 -14.27 9.59
CA GLU A 486 -10.06 -13.43 10.76
C GLU A 486 -9.33 -12.13 10.44
N LYS A 487 -8.25 -12.18 9.64
CA LYS A 487 -7.51 -10.98 9.20
C LYS A 487 -8.34 -10.14 8.25
N CYS A 488 -9.03 -10.77 7.29
CA CYS A 488 -9.96 -10.10 6.39
C CYS A 488 -11.09 -9.39 7.17
N ALA A 489 -11.62 -10.03 8.21
CA ALA A 489 -12.63 -9.45 9.08
C ALA A 489 -12.09 -8.28 9.91
N GLN A 490 -10.85 -8.36 10.40
CA GLN A 490 -10.21 -7.23 11.11
C GLN A 490 -10.00 -6.03 10.19
N LEU A 491 -9.49 -6.24 8.97
CA LEU A 491 -9.34 -5.17 7.98
C LEU A 491 -10.69 -4.54 7.61
N SER A 492 -11.75 -5.35 7.59
CA SER A 492 -13.08 -4.82 7.34
C SER A 492 -13.59 -3.87 8.42
N GLN A 493 -13.06 -3.92 9.64
CA GLN A 493 -13.48 -3.02 10.73
C GLN A 493 -12.88 -1.62 10.61
N LEU A 494 -11.85 -1.44 9.78
CA LEU A 494 -11.28 -0.12 9.53
C LEU A 494 -12.31 0.79 8.86
N SER A 495 -12.53 1.98 9.43
CA SER A 495 -13.48 2.97 8.92
C SER A 495 -13.12 3.46 7.52
N THR A 496 -11.82 3.48 7.20
CA THR A 496 -11.29 3.74 5.87
C THR A 496 -10.14 2.78 5.57
N LEU A 497 -10.09 2.28 4.34
CA LEU A 497 -8.87 1.71 3.76
C LEU A 497 -8.17 2.89 3.08
N ARG A 498 -7.26 3.57 3.78
CA ARG A 498 -6.39 4.58 3.17
C ARG A 498 -5.25 3.90 2.45
#